data_AF-A0A9W8UZS4-F1
#
_entry.id   AF-A0A9W8UZS4-F1
#
_cell.length_a   1.000
_cell.length_b   1.000
_cell.length_c   1.000
_cell.angle_alpha   90.00
_cell.angle_beta   90.00
_cell.angle_gamma   90.00
#
_symmetry.space_group_name_H-M   'P 1'
#
loop_
_entity.id
_entity.type
_entity.pdbx_description
1 polymer ?
#
loop_
_entity_poly.entity_id
_entity_poly.type
_entity_poly.pdbx_seq_one_letter_code
_entity_poly.pdbx_strand_id
1 'polypeptide(L)'
;MMSVGFGDGKNIWGFNIFLGLGFGGCLTCIVVAAQFSAPPELLSISSGALITARSAGASICFAICNAIFNSQITKNLPKDIAKAVLPLGLPPQSLGPFIQALADHNDSAFATIEGVTPQIIQAGAHGLQQAYITSLRPLHGFGLALSAIAVIASFFIIDPKHDFNMNVDAPLDAPKEHPKKQVNA
;
A
#
# COMPACT_ATOMS: atom_id res chain seq x y z
N MET A 1 16.40 -16.99 7.00
CA MET A 1 16.31 -15.67 6.34
C MET A 1 16.03 -15.91 4.87
N MET A 2 14.75 -15.93 4.51
CA MET A 2 14.31 -16.24 3.14
C MET A 2 14.43 -14.97 2.31
N SER A 3 15.53 -14.85 1.55
CA SER A 3 15.62 -13.89 0.46
C SER A 3 14.62 -14.31 -0.59
N VAL A 4 13.38 -13.84 -0.48
CA VAL A 4 12.44 -13.88 -1.60
C VAL A 4 13.07 -13.00 -2.68
N GLY A 5 13.73 -13.65 -3.64
CA GLY A 5 14.31 -12.98 -4.78
C GLY A 5 13.18 -12.38 -5.59
N PHE A 6 13.05 -11.06 -5.56
CA PHE A 6 12.23 -10.29 -6.50
C PHE A 6 12.83 -10.31 -7.93
N GLY A 7 13.50 -11.41 -8.31
CA GLY A 7 14.33 -11.52 -9.52
C GLY A 7 13.66 -12.20 -10.71
N ASP A 8 12.65 -13.05 -10.48
CA ASP A 8 11.94 -13.71 -11.58
C ASP A 8 10.66 -12.94 -11.88
N GLY A 9 10.65 -12.19 -12.99
CA GLY A 9 9.52 -11.36 -13.42
C GLY A 9 8.18 -12.10 -13.48
N LYS A 10 8.19 -13.44 -13.55
CA LYS A 10 7.01 -14.30 -13.49
C LYS A 10 6.34 -14.36 -12.10
N ASN A 11 7.12 -14.35 -11.02
CA ASN A 11 6.59 -14.48 -9.65
C ASN A 11 5.92 -13.19 -9.16
N ILE A 12 6.32 -12.05 -9.72
CA ILE A 12 5.77 -10.73 -9.41
C ILE A 12 4.27 -10.68 -9.78
N TRP A 13 3.90 -11.18 -10.95
CA TRP A 13 2.50 -11.18 -11.40
C TRP A 13 1.60 -12.04 -10.51
N GLY A 14 2.06 -13.23 -10.13
CA GLY A 14 1.31 -14.12 -9.23
C GLY A 14 1.03 -13.48 -7.87
N PHE A 15 2.05 -12.92 -7.23
CA PHE A 15 1.91 -12.28 -5.92
C PHE A 15 0.95 -11.07 -5.95
N ASN A 16 1.00 -10.25 -7.01
CA ASN A 16 0.10 -9.11 -7.15
C ASN A 16 -1.38 -9.52 -7.26
N ILE A 17 -1.67 -10.66 -7.89
CA ILE A 17 -3.05 -11.18 -7.98
C ILE A 17 -3.57 -11.56 -6.59
N PHE A 18 -2.78 -12.30 -5.79
CA PHE A 18 -3.16 -12.66 -4.42
C PHE A 18 -3.34 -11.43 -3.53
N LEU A 19 -2.44 -10.46 -3.65
CA LEU A 19 -2.53 -9.19 -2.93
C LEU A 19 -3.80 -8.42 -3.31
N GLY A 20 -4.11 -8.32 -4.61
CA GLY A 20 -5.28 -7.63 -5.13
C GLY A 20 -6.60 -8.28 -4.71
N LEU A 21 -6.67 -9.61 -4.74
CA LEU A 21 -7.86 -10.36 -4.33
C LEU A 21 -8.16 -10.15 -2.84
N GLY A 22 -7.14 -10.28 -1.98
CA GLY A 22 -7.29 -10.05 -0.53
C GLY A 22 -7.68 -8.62 -0.21
N PHE A 23 -7.03 -7.64 -0.85
CA PHE A 23 -7.34 -6.22 -0.65
C PHE A 23 -8.76 -5.87 -1.11
N GLY A 24 -9.17 -6.31 -2.30
CA GLY A 24 -10.49 -6.05 -2.86
C GLY A 24 -11.62 -6.71 -2.06
N GLY A 25 -11.41 -7.94 -1.60
CA GLY A 25 -12.38 -8.66 -0.77
C GLY A 25 -12.63 -7.96 0.56
N CYS A 26 -11.57 -7.71 1.34
CA CYS A 26 -11.69 -7.07 2.65
C CYS A 26 -12.33 -5.67 2.55
N LEU A 27 -11.95 -4.89 1.54
CA LEU A 27 -12.44 -3.53 1.38
C LEU A 27 -13.93 -3.49 1.03
N THR A 28 -14.40 -4.39 0.17
CA THR A 28 -15.82 -4.52 -0.16
C THR A 28 -16.63 -4.94 1.06
N CYS A 29 -16.15 -5.92 1.83
CA CYS A 29 -16.83 -6.40 3.05
C CYS A 29 -17.03 -5.29 4.08
N ILE A 30 -16.01 -4.47 4.35
CA ILE A 30 -16.09 -3.36 5.31
C ILE A 30 -17.11 -2.30 4.85
N VAL A 31 -17.09 -1.96 3.57
CA VAL A 31 -17.99 -0.96 3.00
C VAL A 31 -19.45 -1.42 3.08
N VAL A 32 -19.71 -2.68 2.76
CA VAL A 32 -21.05 -3.27 2.86
C VAL A 32 -21.52 -3.36 4.33
N ALA A 33 -20.65 -3.80 5.23
CA ALA A 33 -20.97 -3.87 6.67
C ALA A 33 -21.34 -2.49 7.25
N ALA A 34 -20.58 -1.44 6.90
CA ALA A 34 -20.86 -0.08 7.34
C ALA A 34 -22.18 0.47 6.78
N GLN A 35 -22.54 0.11 5.54
CA GLN A 35 -23.82 0.49 4.94
C GLN A 35 -24.99 -0.21 5.63
N PHE A 36 -24.90 -1.51 5.91
CA PHE A 36 -25.96 -2.25 6.60
C PHE A 36 -26.14 -1.84 8.07
N SER A 37 -25.11 -1.30 8.70
CA SER A 37 -25.20 -0.81 10.09
C SER A 37 -25.85 0.57 10.21
N ALA A 38 -26.14 1.25 9.10
CA ALA A 38 -26.70 2.58 9.09
C ALA A 38 -28.19 2.56 8.70
N PRO A 39 -29.05 3.36 9.35
CA PRO A 39 -30.45 3.47 8.97
C PRO A 39 -30.60 4.11 7.57
N PRO A 40 -31.68 3.81 6.83
CA PRO A 40 -31.88 4.25 5.44
C PRO A 40 -31.71 5.75 5.23
N GLU A 41 -32.18 6.55 6.18
CA GLU A 41 -32.13 8.01 6.15
C GLU A 41 -30.70 8.57 6.24
N LEU A 42 -29.76 7.82 6.82
CA LEU A 42 -28.38 8.24 7.07
C LEU A 42 -27.35 7.50 6.19
N LEU A 43 -27.78 6.64 5.27
CA LEU A 43 -26.89 5.82 4.43
C LEU A 43 -25.87 6.67 3.65
N SER A 44 -26.31 7.80 3.08
CA SER A 44 -25.44 8.70 2.32
C SER A 44 -24.38 9.34 3.22
N ILE A 45 -24.77 9.79 4.41
CA ILE A 45 -23.87 10.43 5.38
C ILE A 45 -22.86 9.41 5.92
N SER A 46 -23.33 8.21 6.30
CA SER A 46 -22.48 7.10 6.77
C SER A 46 -21.45 6.69 5.72
N SER A 47 -21.89 6.51 4.47
CA SER A 47 -21.01 6.14 3.36
C SER A 47 -19.98 7.24 3.06
N GLY A 48 -20.41 8.50 3.06
CA GLY A 48 -19.52 9.65 2.89
C GLY A 48 -18.48 9.76 4.00
N ALA A 49 -18.89 9.56 5.25
CA ALA A 49 -17.99 9.55 6.41
C ALA A 49 -16.96 8.41 6.30
N LEU A 50 -17.39 7.20 5.92
CA LEU A 50 -16.51 6.05 5.71
C LEU A 50 -15.45 6.33 4.62
N ILE A 51 -15.88 6.84 3.46
CA ILE A 51 -14.97 7.14 2.33
C ILE A 51 -13.98 8.25 2.71
N THR A 52 -14.42 9.22 3.50
CA THR A 52 -13.56 10.31 4.01
C THR A 52 -12.51 9.76 4.98
N ALA A 53 -12.92 8.95 5.96
CA ALA A 53 -12.01 8.28 6.89
C ALA A 53 -10.98 7.40 6.16
N ARG A 54 -11.43 6.63 5.15
CA ARG A 54 -10.55 5.85 4.27
C ARG A 54 -9.51 6.72 3.58
N SER A 55 -9.94 7.82 2.95
CA SER A 55 -9.05 8.71 2.19
C SER A 55 -8.04 9.41 3.10
N ALA A 56 -8.47 9.84 4.28
CA ALA A 56 -7.59 10.40 5.30
C ALA A 56 -6.54 9.39 5.76
N GLY A 57 -6.94 8.15 6.06
CA GLY A 57 -6.02 7.08 6.43
C GLY A 57 -4.99 6.77 5.34
N ALA A 58 -5.41 6.74 4.07
CA ALA A 58 -4.50 6.54 2.93
C ALA A 58 -3.47 7.65 2.81
N SER A 59 -3.87 8.91 3.00
CA SER A 59 -2.96 10.07 2.96
C SER A 59 -1.91 10.01 4.08
N ILE A 60 -2.34 9.73 5.31
CA ILE A 60 -1.44 9.61 6.47
C ILE A 60 -0.45 8.46 6.25
N CYS A 61 -0.95 7.30 5.84
CA CYS A 61 -0.11 6.13 5.54
C CYS A 61 0.91 6.46 4.44
N PHE A 62 0.47 7.08 3.34
CA PHE A 62 1.35 7.46 2.24
C PHE A 62 2.47 8.41 2.70
N ALA A 63 2.16 9.41 3.53
CA ALA A 63 3.16 10.33 4.09
C ALA A 63 4.21 9.59 4.93
N ILE A 64 3.78 8.66 5.77
CA ILE A 64 4.69 7.84 6.61
C ILE A 64 5.56 6.93 5.73
N CYS A 65 4.95 6.23 4.77
CA CYS A 65 5.65 5.38 3.81
C CYS A 65 6.70 6.18 3.04
N ASN A 66 6.35 7.38 2.58
CA ASN A 66 7.26 8.28 1.89
C ASN A 66 8.42 8.73 2.79
N ALA A 67 8.16 9.08 4.05
CA ALA A 67 9.21 9.47 5.00
C ALA A 67 10.19 8.32 5.29
N ILE A 68 9.66 7.10 5.51
CA ILE A 68 10.48 5.89 5.72
C ILE A 68 11.33 5.62 4.48
N PHE A 69 10.72 5.64 3.29
CA PHE A 69 11.41 5.38 2.04
C PHE A 69 12.52 6.40 1.79
N ASN A 70 12.23 7.71 1.93
CA ASN A 70 13.23 8.76 1.75
C ASN A 70 14.40 8.65 2.73
N SER A 71 14.13 8.31 4.00
CA SER A 71 15.19 8.09 4.99
C SER A 71 16.10 6.91 4.63
N GLN A 72 15.53 5.84 4.04
CA GLN A 72 16.27 4.64 3.67
C GLN A 72 17.02 4.81 2.36
N ILE A 73 16.38 5.36 1.32
CA ILE A 73 17.01 5.53 0.01
C ILE A 73 18.21 6.48 0.09
N THR A 74 18.13 7.56 0.88
CA THR A 74 19.24 8.49 1.08
C THR A 74 20.49 7.81 1.68
N LYS A 75 20.28 6.77 2.51
CA LYS A 75 21.37 6.01 3.15
C LYS A 75 21.90 4.88 2.28
N ASN A 76 20.99 4.15 1.64
CA ASN A 76 21.32 2.92 0.92
C ASN A 76 21.80 3.20 -0.52
N LEU A 77 21.30 4.25 -1.16
CA LEU A 77 21.66 4.62 -2.53
C LEU A 77 23.18 4.80 -2.72
N PRO A 78 23.87 5.69 -1.97
CA PRO A 78 25.32 5.84 -2.13
C PRO A 78 26.07 4.58 -1.69
N LYS A 79 25.58 3.86 -0.68
CA LYS A 79 26.22 2.67 -0.12
C LYS A 79 26.22 1.49 -1.10
N ASP A 80 25.08 1.19 -1.71
CA ASP A 80 24.92 0.04 -2.60
C ASP A 80 25.53 0.31 -3.98
N ILE A 81 25.47 1.56 -4.47
CA ILE A 81 26.19 1.97 -5.69
C ILE A 81 27.71 1.89 -5.46
N ALA A 82 28.22 2.48 -4.36
CA ALA A 82 29.65 2.40 -4.03
C ALA A 82 30.14 0.95 -3.96
N LYS A 83 29.35 0.06 -3.33
CA LYS A 83 29.68 -1.36 -3.23
C LYS A 83 29.76 -2.05 -4.59
N ALA A 84 29.00 -1.59 -5.58
CA ALA A 84 29.01 -2.16 -6.93
C ALA A 84 30.15 -1.59 -7.81
N VAL A 85 30.48 -0.30 -7.68
CA VAL A 85 31.40 0.39 -8.60
C VAL A 85 32.84 0.53 -8.09
N LEU A 86 33.06 0.62 -6.76
CA LEU A 86 34.42 0.71 -6.20
C LEU A 86 35.28 -0.54 -6.49
N PRO A 87 34.76 -1.78 -6.42
CA PRO A 87 35.54 -2.97 -6.78
C PRO A 87 35.94 -3.03 -8.26
N LEU A 88 35.26 -2.27 -9.11
CA LEU A 88 35.52 -2.18 -10.56
C LEU A 88 36.53 -1.09 -10.93
N GLY A 89 37.08 -0.38 -9.94
CA GLY A 89 38.14 0.59 -10.14
C GLY A 89 37.68 2.04 -10.33
N LEU A 90 36.41 2.36 -10.03
CA LEU A 90 35.96 3.75 -10.04
C LEU A 90 36.66 4.55 -8.92
N PRO A 91 37.27 5.72 -9.21
CA PRO A 91 37.84 6.58 -8.19
C PRO A 91 36.77 7.03 -7.18
N PRO A 92 37.04 7.01 -5.86
CA PRO A 92 36.08 7.46 -4.84
C PRO A 92 35.60 8.90 -5.04
N GLN A 93 36.43 9.75 -5.64
CA GLN A 93 36.13 11.15 -5.95
C GLN A 93 35.07 11.29 -7.05
N SER A 94 35.02 10.33 -7.99
CA SER A 94 34.07 10.30 -9.10
C SER A 94 32.71 9.69 -8.73
N LEU A 95 32.58 9.13 -7.52
CA LEU A 95 31.37 8.45 -7.06
C LEU A 95 30.16 9.39 -6.96
N GLY A 96 30.35 10.61 -6.44
CA GLY A 96 29.27 11.60 -6.32
C GLY A 96 28.68 12.00 -7.68
N PRO A 97 29.51 12.48 -8.62
CA PRO A 97 29.08 12.78 -10.00
C PRO A 97 28.45 11.57 -10.71
N PHE A 98 28.99 10.37 -10.49
CA PHE A 98 28.44 9.14 -11.08
C PHE A 98 27.04 8.83 -10.56
N ILE A 99 26.78 8.98 -9.25
CA ILE A 99 25.45 8.77 -8.66
C ILE A 99 24.45 9.79 -9.21
N GLN A 100 24.84 11.06 -9.36
CA GLN A 100 23.96 12.07 -9.96
C GLN A 100 23.66 11.78 -11.44
N ALA A 101 24.68 11.47 -12.24
CA ALA A 101 24.49 11.08 -13.65
C ALA A 101 23.54 9.89 -13.79
N LEU A 102 23.63 8.92 -12.87
CA LEU A 102 22.76 7.74 -12.83
C LEU A 102 21.33 8.08 -12.38
N ALA A 103 21.16 9.02 -11.44
CA ALA A 103 19.85 9.47 -10.98
C ALA A 103 19.11 10.33 -12.02
N ASP A 104 19.84 11.15 -12.78
CA ASP A 104 19.30 12.04 -13.81
C ASP A 104 19.11 11.33 -15.16
N HIS A 105 19.47 10.04 -15.27
CA HIS A 105 19.49 9.28 -16.52
C HIS A 105 20.25 10.00 -17.65
N ASN A 106 21.33 10.70 -17.29
CA ASN A 106 22.08 11.52 -18.22
C ASN A 106 23.30 10.75 -18.76
N ASP A 107 23.10 10.04 -19.86
CA ASP A 107 24.15 9.23 -20.49
C ASP A 107 25.38 10.06 -20.92
N SER A 108 25.17 11.34 -21.26
CA SER A 108 26.26 12.24 -21.65
C SER A 108 27.14 12.67 -20.47
N ALA A 109 26.61 12.64 -19.23
CA ALA A 109 27.36 12.95 -18.03
C ALA A 109 28.32 11.82 -17.61
N PHE A 110 28.17 10.60 -18.14
CA PHE A 110 29.15 9.54 -17.91
C PHE A 110 30.44 9.75 -18.70
N ALA A 111 30.37 10.42 -19.85
CA ALA A 111 31.54 10.68 -20.70
C ALA A 111 32.51 11.71 -20.10
N THR A 112 32.06 12.52 -19.13
CA THR A 112 32.89 13.51 -18.44
C THR A 112 33.58 12.95 -17.18
N ILE A 113 33.24 11.71 -16.78
CA ILE A 113 33.79 11.08 -15.57
C ILE A 113 34.94 10.16 -15.97
N GLU A 114 36.16 10.48 -15.50
CA GLU A 114 37.33 9.62 -15.72
C GLU A 114 37.15 8.24 -15.06
N GLY A 115 37.47 7.19 -15.84
CA GLY A 115 37.44 5.80 -15.39
C GLY A 115 36.09 5.10 -15.54
N VAL A 116 35.08 5.73 -16.14
CA VAL A 116 33.79 5.07 -16.41
C VAL A 116 33.89 4.16 -17.63
N THR A 117 33.57 2.89 -17.44
CA THR A 117 33.42 1.89 -18.49
C THR A 117 31.95 1.46 -18.59
N PRO A 118 31.49 0.92 -19.74
CA PRO A 118 30.15 0.36 -19.87
C PRO A 118 29.81 -0.67 -18.78
N GLN A 119 30.80 -1.43 -18.34
CA GLN A 119 30.69 -2.42 -17.26
C GLN A 119 30.41 -1.74 -15.90
N ILE A 120 31.04 -0.61 -15.61
CA ILE A 120 30.79 0.18 -14.39
C ILE A 120 29.40 0.82 -14.41
N ILE A 121 28.94 1.31 -15.56
CA ILE A 121 27.58 1.84 -15.73
C ILE A 121 26.55 0.75 -15.43
N GLN A 122 26.73 -0.43 -16.01
CA GLN A 122 25.84 -1.57 -15.76
C GLN A 122 25.84 -2.01 -14.29
N ALA A 123 27.02 -2.08 -13.67
CA ALA A 123 27.14 -2.40 -12.25
C ALA A 123 26.51 -1.33 -11.35
N GLY A 124 26.65 -0.05 -11.71
CA GLY A 124 26.00 1.08 -11.05
C GLY A 124 24.48 0.99 -11.16
N ALA A 125 23.94 0.69 -12.33
CA ALA A 125 22.51 0.48 -12.54
C ALA A 125 21.96 -0.70 -11.72
N HIS A 126 22.73 -1.79 -11.61
CA HIS A 126 22.37 -2.90 -10.73
C HIS A 126 22.44 -2.51 -9.24
N GLY A 127 23.45 -1.73 -8.84
CA GLY A 127 23.57 -1.16 -7.50
C GLY A 127 22.41 -0.23 -7.14
N LEU A 128 21.94 0.58 -8.11
CA LEU A 128 20.75 1.41 -8.00
C LEU A 128 19.50 0.56 -7.77
N GLN A 129 19.26 -0.47 -8.59
CA GLN A 129 18.14 -1.39 -8.41
C GLN A 129 18.19 -2.06 -7.03
N GLN A 130 19.37 -2.49 -6.59
CA GLN A 130 19.57 -3.10 -5.28
C GLN A 130 19.29 -2.11 -4.13
N ALA A 131 19.64 -0.84 -4.29
CA ALA A 131 19.34 0.20 -3.31
C ALA A 131 17.83 0.41 -3.14
N TYR A 132 17.07 0.39 -4.25
CA TYR A 132 15.61 0.46 -4.22
C TYR A 132 15.00 -0.75 -3.51
N ILE A 133 15.43 -1.97 -3.86
CA ILE A 133 14.94 -3.20 -3.22
C ILE A 133 15.22 -3.19 -1.71
N THR A 134 16.43 -2.78 -1.32
CA THR A 134 16.83 -2.72 0.08
C THR A 134 16.04 -1.65 0.85
N SER A 135 15.79 -0.51 0.22
CA SER A 135 15.03 0.60 0.82
C SER A 135 13.52 0.32 0.94
N LEU A 136 12.97 -0.54 0.08
CA LEU A 136 11.57 -0.99 0.14
C LEU A 136 11.33 -2.15 1.13
N ARG A 137 12.37 -2.88 1.52
CA ARG A 137 12.25 -3.98 2.51
C ARG A 137 11.58 -3.55 3.84
N PRO A 138 11.98 -2.46 4.52
CA PRO A 138 11.33 -2.04 5.76
C PRO A 138 9.86 -1.65 5.57
N LEU A 139 9.48 -1.18 4.38
CA LEU A 139 8.10 -0.80 4.07
C LEU A 139 7.14 -2.01 4.13
N HIS A 140 7.60 -3.17 3.65
CA HIS A 140 6.82 -4.42 3.77
C HIS A 140 6.59 -4.80 5.24
N GLY A 141 7.61 -4.63 6.10
CA GLY A 141 7.47 -4.86 7.54
C GLY A 141 6.45 -3.92 8.20
N PHE A 142 6.46 -2.65 7.83
CA PHE A 142 5.47 -1.66 8.27
C PHE A 142 4.04 -2.04 7.83
N GLY A 143 3.88 -2.45 6.56
CA GLY A 143 2.59 -2.91 6.04
C GLY A 143 2.04 -4.14 6.79
N LEU A 144 2.91 -5.10 7.12
CA LEU A 144 2.53 -6.28 7.91
C LEU A 144 2.10 -5.92 9.35
N ALA A 145 2.75 -4.93 9.98
CA ALA A 145 2.36 -4.48 11.30
C ALA A 145 0.98 -3.81 11.29
N LEU A 146 0.72 -2.94 10.30
CA LEU A 146 -0.59 -2.29 10.15
C LEU A 146 -1.69 -3.30 9.82
N SER A 147 -1.43 -4.29 8.97
CA SER A 147 -2.42 -5.33 8.66
C SER A 147 -2.74 -6.20 9.87
N ALA A 148 -1.76 -6.52 10.72
CA ALA A 148 -2.01 -7.23 11.97
C ALA A 148 -2.93 -6.44 12.91
N ILE A 149 -2.74 -5.13 13.04
CA ILE A 149 -3.63 -4.27 13.83
C ILE A 149 -5.05 -4.27 13.23
N ALA A 150 -5.18 -4.21 11.91
CA ALA A 150 -6.49 -4.27 11.24
C ALA A 150 -7.20 -5.61 11.47
N VAL A 151 -6.47 -6.73 11.46
CA VAL A 151 -7.01 -8.06 11.78
C VAL A 151 -7.49 -8.09 13.24
N ILE A 152 -6.73 -7.54 14.17
CA ILE A 152 -7.14 -7.45 15.58
C ILE A 152 -8.41 -6.60 15.71
N ALA A 153 -8.46 -5.44 15.06
CA ALA A 153 -9.63 -4.56 15.07
C ALA A 153 -10.87 -5.23 14.45
N SER A 154 -10.69 -6.11 13.47
CA SER A 154 -11.80 -6.85 12.84
C SER A 154 -12.55 -7.75 13.82
N PHE A 155 -11.92 -8.22 14.91
CA PHE A 155 -12.61 -9.01 15.93
C PHE A 155 -13.59 -8.20 16.79
N PHE A 156 -13.48 -6.87 16.77
CA PHE A 156 -14.36 -5.97 17.52
C PHE A 156 -15.54 -5.44 16.68
N ILE A 157 -15.67 -5.87 15.43
CA ILE A 157 -16.81 -5.51 14.58
C ILE A 157 -18.05 -6.25 15.06
N ILE A 158 -19.11 -5.49 15.36
CA ILE A 158 -20.41 -6.02 15.77
C ILE A 158 -21.19 -6.45 14.53
N ASP A 159 -21.75 -7.66 14.56
CA ASP A 159 -22.65 -8.17 13.52
C ASP A 159 -24.08 -7.67 13.78
N PRO A 160 -24.68 -6.83 12.91
CA PRO A 160 -26.06 -6.33 13.06
C PRO A 160 -27.10 -7.40 12.65
N LYS A 161 -26.92 -8.64 13.09
CA LYS A 161 -27.79 -9.79 12.77
C LYS A 161 -29.25 -9.56 13.16
N HIS A 162 -29.49 -8.74 14.19
CA HIS A 162 -30.82 -8.33 14.64
C HIS A 162 -31.60 -7.51 13.60
N ASP A 163 -30.89 -6.72 12.78
CA ASP A 163 -31.50 -5.82 11.81
C ASP A 163 -31.88 -6.53 10.49
N PHE A 164 -31.34 -7.74 10.26
CA PHE A 164 -31.74 -8.63 9.17
C PHE A 164 -33.04 -9.37 9.50
N ASN A 165 -34.14 -8.62 9.63
CA ASN A 165 -35.48 -9.16 9.82
C ASN A 165 -36.31 -9.03 8.53
N MET A 166 -37.52 -9.60 8.50
CA MET A 166 -38.41 -9.56 7.32
C MET A 166 -39.10 -8.20 7.12
N ASN A 167 -38.71 -7.15 7.87
CA ASN A 167 -39.20 -5.80 7.66
C ASN A 167 -38.47 -5.18 6.48
N VAL A 168 -39.22 -4.88 5.42
CA VAL A 168 -38.70 -4.17 4.25
C VAL A 168 -38.97 -2.68 4.47
N ASP A 169 -37.92 -1.85 4.46
CA ASP A 169 -38.06 -0.39 4.68
C ASP A 169 -38.89 0.30 3.60
N ALA A 170 -38.96 -0.27 2.39
CA ALA A 170 -39.81 0.18 1.29
C ALA A 170 -40.60 -1.02 0.70
N PRO A 171 -41.69 -1.47 1.37
CA PRO A 171 -42.45 -2.62 0.91
C PRO A 171 -43.24 -2.26 -0.35
N LEU A 172 -43.26 -3.19 -1.32
CA LEU A 172 -44.13 -3.10 -2.50
C LEU A 172 -45.59 -3.42 -2.15
N ASP A 173 -45.80 -4.21 -1.09
CA ASP A 173 -47.12 -4.52 -0.56
C ASP A 173 -47.70 -3.31 0.20
N ALA A 174 -49.00 -3.09 0.07
CA ALA A 174 -49.70 -2.05 0.84
C ALA A 174 -49.45 -2.23 2.35
N PRO A 175 -49.37 -1.13 3.14
CA PRO A 175 -49.08 -1.20 4.56
C PRO A 175 -50.05 -2.17 5.24
N LYS A 176 -49.53 -3.22 5.89
CA LYS A 176 -50.36 -4.10 6.71
C LYS A 176 -50.80 -3.29 7.93
N GLU A 177 -52.06 -2.85 7.93
CA GLU A 177 -52.65 -2.11 9.04
C GLU A 177 -52.50 -2.92 10.32
N HIS A 178 -51.82 -2.38 11.33
CA HIS A 178 -51.76 -3.00 12.65
C HIS A 178 -53.19 -3.12 13.18
N PRO A 179 -53.64 -4.30 13.68
CA PRO A 179 -54.96 -4.41 14.28
C PRO A 179 -55.02 -3.46 15.48
N LYS A 180 -55.85 -2.42 15.37
CA LYS A 180 -56.14 -1.50 16.47
C LYS A 180 -56.63 -2.37 17.63
N LYS A 181 -55.84 -2.44 18.71
CA LYS A 181 -56.32 -2.98 19.99
C LYS A 181 -57.59 -2.22 20.34
N GLN A 182 -58.74 -2.88 20.22
CA GLN A 182 -59.98 -2.40 20.79
C GLN A 182 -59.77 -2.37 22.30
N VAL A 183 -59.47 -1.19 22.82
CA VAL A 183 -59.64 -0.88 24.24
C VAL A 183 -61.15 -0.73 24.43
N ASN A 184 -61.82 -1.85 24.70
CA ASN A 184 -63.18 -1.83 25.21
C ASN A 184 -63.08 -1.69 26.74
N ALA A 185 -63.68 -0.61 27.25
CA ALA A 185 -64.01 -0.42 28.65
C ALA A 185 -65.16 -1.36 29.08
#